data_AF-A0A833HHK8-F1
#
_entry.id   AF-A0A833HHK8-F1
#
_cell.length_a   1.000
_cell.length_b   1.000
_cell.length_c   1.000
_cell.angle_alpha   90.00
_cell.angle_beta   90.00
_cell.angle_gamma   90.00
#
_symmetry.space_group_name_H-M   'P 1'
#
loop_
_entity.id
_entity.type
_entity.pdbx_description
1 polymer ?
#
loop_
_entity_poly.entity_id
_entity_poly.type
_entity_poly.pdbx_seq_one_letter_code
_entity_poly.pdbx_strand_id
1 'polypeptide(L)'
;GEGGESLRAAVRQHWQRVERERLLAVVRGSGSGDELQLQALRRLAAAYLEQGRRDEATAALRQLVTADPSDSTGARPLWEAGWREYLAGRLETAIGIWRDQAELYPKSPWTRSGLYWTARAHDRRHESDTARRAYLAIVASSTADFYARQAALRLADATATTTPTPAPEPWPEDPTLARVRLLTDLGLDGPARTELDLLAPRGERRATAALTALVLARSGDTRASLRELKRAFPQLGTALQQSAPPEALALYYPLDYHATITAAALANDIPAPLVFGMIHQESGFDAAARSHAGARGLMQLMPATGREVAGRLGLPWSTSRLSDPEYSVRLGTRYFRSMLGLFDGNVELALAAYNGGPGRISRLWRAAGPDAELDRFLEGLALEESRNYVKRILVLADSYRSRYPDLG
;
A
#
# COMPACT_ATOMS: atom_id res chain seq x y z
N GLY A 1 6.70 18.85 -43.08
CA GLY A 1 6.25 18.32 -41.77
C GLY A 1 7.41 17.79 -40.94
N GLU A 2 8.35 17.05 -41.53
CA GLU A 2 9.38 16.29 -40.81
C GLU A 2 10.54 17.13 -40.25
N GLY A 3 10.91 18.24 -40.89
CA GLY A 3 12.00 19.11 -40.42
C GLY A 3 11.72 19.82 -39.09
N GLY A 4 10.44 20.08 -38.77
CA GLY A 4 10.04 20.72 -37.51
C GLY A 4 10.08 19.78 -36.30
N GLU A 5 9.80 18.49 -36.49
CA GLU A 5 9.88 17.49 -35.43
C GLU A 5 11.33 17.11 -35.10
N SER A 6 12.19 17.03 -36.13
CA SER A 6 13.63 16.80 -35.99
C SER A 6 14.31 17.94 -35.20
N LEU A 7 14.00 19.20 -35.54
CA LEU A 7 14.54 20.37 -34.82
C LEU A 7 14.08 20.39 -33.36
N ARG A 8 12.80 20.10 -33.09
CA ARG A 8 12.27 20.03 -31.71
C ARG A 8 12.95 18.92 -30.90
N ALA A 9 13.22 17.77 -31.52
CA ALA A 9 13.94 16.67 -30.86
C ALA A 9 15.39 17.06 -30.53
N ALA A 10 16.10 17.68 -31.48
CA ALA A 10 17.47 18.15 -31.28
C ALA A 10 17.57 19.21 -30.16
N VAL A 11 16.63 20.18 -30.14
CA VAL A 11 16.57 21.20 -29.08
C VAL A 11 16.32 20.56 -27.71
N ARG A 12 15.41 19.58 -27.60
CA ARG A 12 15.19 18.85 -26.34
C ARG A 12 16.45 18.13 -25.87
N GLN A 13 17.14 17.42 -26.77
CA GLN A 13 18.39 16.72 -26.42
C GLN A 13 19.50 17.68 -25.98
N HIS A 14 19.59 18.85 -26.60
CA HIS A 14 20.55 19.89 -26.19
C HIS A 14 20.25 20.37 -24.76
N TRP A 15 19.00 20.72 -24.46
CA TRP A 15 18.63 21.18 -23.12
C TRP A 15 18.82 20.10 -22.05
N GLN A 16 18.50 18.84 -22.34
CA GLN A 16 18.76 17.71 -21.43
C GLN A 16 20.25 17.55 -21.13
N ARG A 17 21.12 17.79 -22.12
CA ARG A 17 22.59 17.76 -21.92
C ARG A 17 23.05 18.89 -21.00
N VAL A 18 22.63 20.12 -21.29
CA VAL A 18 23.00 21.31 -20.51
C VAL A 18 22.51 21.19 -19.06
N GLU A 19 21.27 20.74 -18.87
CA GLU A 19 20.71 20.51 -17.54
C GLU A 19 21.52 19.48 -16.76
N ARG A 20 21.85 18.34 -17.37
CA ARG A 20 22.67 17.31 -16.74
C ARG A 20 24.05 17.83 -16.34
N GLU A 21 24.72 18.60 -17.19
CA GLU A 21 26.03 19.17 -16.88
C GLU A 21 25.97 20.12 -15.68
N ARG A 22 24.91 20.94 -15.59
CA ARG A 22 24.66 21.79 -14.43
C ARG A 22 24.41 20.99 -13.16
N LEU A 23 23.59 19.94 -13.22
CA LEU A 23 23.34 19.08 -12.07
C LEU A 23 24.63 18.38 -11.60
N LEU A 24 25.46 17.89 -12.52
CA LEU A 24 26.77 17.31 -12.19
C LEU A 24 27.74 18.34 -11.59
N ALA A 25 27.64 19.61 -11.97
CA ALA A 25 28.41 20.68 -11.34
C ALA A 25 27.95 20.93 -9.91
N VAL A 26 26.64 20.95 -9.65
CA VAL A 26 26.07 21.05 -8.28
C VAL A 26 26.53 19.87 -7.43
N VAL A 27 26.44 18.64 -7.93
CA VAL A 27 26.86 17.45 -7.18
C VAL A 27 28.33 17.50 -6.77
N ARG A 28 29.20 18.02 -7.65
CA ARG A 28 30.65 18.17 -7.39
C ARG A 28 31.00 19.37 -6.51
N GLY A 29 30.20 20.43 -6.56
CA GLY A 29 30.47 21.70 -5.87
C GLY A 29 29.84 21.81 -4.47
N SER A 30 28.80 21.03 -4.18
CA SER A 30 28.14 20.98 -2.87
C SER A 30 28.82 20.02 -1.91
N GLY A 31 28.72 20.30 -0.61
CA GLY A 31 29.13 19.37 0.46
C GLY A 31 28.27 18.11 0.47
N SER A 32 28.85 16.99 0.91
CA SER A 32 28.13 15.72 1.03
C SER A 32 26.91 15.87 1.94
N GLY A 33 25.72 15.54 1.44
CA GLY A 33 24.47 15.63 2.20
C GLY A 33 23.81 17.01 2.22
N ASP A 34 24.35 17.98 1.47
CA ASP A 34 23.68 19.26 1.21
C ASP A 34 22.36 19.04 0.44
N GLU A 35 21.28 19.72 0.83
CA GLU A 35 19.94 19.56 0.23
C GLU A 35 19.98 19.82 -1.30
N LEU A 36 20.80 20.77 -1.74
CA LEU A 36 21.01 21.03 -3.17
C LEU A 36 21.67 19.84 -3.89
N GLN A 37 22.63 19.17 -3.24
CA GLN A 37 23.24 17.96 -3.77
C GLN A 37 22.22 16.82 -3.86
N LEU A 38 21.44 16.60 -2.81
CA LEU A 38 20.41 15.55 -2.78
C LEU A 38 19.37 15.78 -3.89
N GLN A 39 18.90 17.02 -4.07
CA GLN A 39 17.99 17.37 -5.17
C GLN A 39 18.62 17.16 -6.54
N ALA A 40 19.90 17.50 -6.71
CA ALA A 40 20.60 17.29 -7.97
C ALA A 40 20.74 15.80 -8.31
N LEU A 41 21.07 14.96 -7.31
CA LEU A 41 21.15 13.51 -7.45
C LEU A 41 19.80 12.89 -7.83
N ARG A 42 18.70 13.30 -7.17
CA ARG A 42 17.33 12.86 -7.51
C ARG A 42 16.97 13.15 -8.97
N ARG A 43 17.24 14.38 -9.44
CA ARG A 43 16.97 14.80 -10.82
C ARG A 43 17.85 14.07 -11.84
N LEU A 44 19.14 13.89 -11.54
CA LEU A 44 20.06 13.14 -12.39
C LEU A 44 19.60 11.69 -12.57
N ALA A 45 19.27 11.02 -11.47
CA ALA A 45 18.79 9.64 -11.51
C ALA A 45 17.54 9.50 -12.38
N ALA A 46 16.53 10.36 -12.19
CA ALA A 46 15.33 10.36 -13.02
C ALA A 46 15.66 10.55 -14.52
N ALA A 47 16.48 11.54 -14.85
CA ALA A 47 16.87 11.81 -16.23
C ALA A 47 17.65 10.64 -16.88
N TYR A 48 18.52 9.97 -16.11
CA TYR A 48 19.24 8.80 -16.59
C TYR A 48 18.30 7.60 -16.84
N LEU A 49 17.32 7.36 -15.97
CA LEU A 49 16.32 6.30 -16.16
C LEU A 49 15.40 6.55 -17.36
N GLU A 50 15.08 7.81 -17.65
CA GLU A 50 14.34 8.17 -18.87
C GLU A 50 15.16 7.87 -20.14
N GLN A 51 16.48 8.05 -20.08
CA GLN A 51 17.42 7.80 -21.17
C GLN A 51 17.86 6.33 -21.29
N GLY A 52 17.39 5.43 -20.43
CA GLY A 52 17.84 4.04 -20.38
C GLY A 52 19.29 3.87 -19.87
N ARG A 53 19.87 4.91 -19.28
CA ARG A 53 21.23 4.96 -18.74
C ARG A 53 21.26 4.40 -17.31
N ARG A 54 21.05 3.09 -17.21
CA ARG A 54 20.86 2.40 -15.93
C ARG A 54 22.06 2.58 -14.98
N ASP A 55 23.28 2.37 -15.45
CA ASP A 55 24.45 2.37 -14.58
C ASP A 55 24.68 3.75 -13.95
N GLU A 56 24.52 4.81 -14.73
CA GLU A 56 24.62 6.19 -14.24
C GLU A 56 23.46 6.55 -13.30
N ALA A 57 22.25 6.06 -13.57
CA ALA A 57 21.13 6.21 -12.64
C ALA A 57 21.41 5.53 -11.30
N THR A 58 21.81 4.25 -11.31
CA THR A 58 22.12 3.47 -10.11
C THR A 58 23.29 4.10 -9.34
N ALA A 59 24.30 4.63 -10.02
CA ALA A 59 25.41 5.35 -9.37
C ALA A 59 24.94 6.63 -8.66
N ALA A 60 24.08 7.43 -9.29
CA ALA A 60 23.51 8.64 -8.67
C ALA A 60 22.63 8.30 -7.46
N LEU A 61 21.80 7.26 -7.57
CA LEU A 61 20.94 6.80 -6.48
C LEU A 61 21.75 6.20 -5.32
N ARG A 62 22.85 5.50 -5.60
CA ARG A 62 23.76 4.99 -4.55
C ARG A 62 24.42 6.13 -3.77
N GLN A 63 24.84 7.20 -4.45
CA GLN A 63 25.33 8.41 -3.77
C GLN A 63 24.23 9.04 -2.91
N LEU A 64 23.00 9.11 -3.43
CA LEU A 64 21.86 9.67 -2.71
C LEU A 64 21.56 8.90 -1.41
N VAL A 65 21.45 7.57 -1.48
CA VAL A 65 21.20 6.71 -0.31
C VAL A 65 22.37 6.73 0.68
N THR A 66 23.60 6.92 0.19
CA THR A 66 24.77 7.06 1.08
C THR A 66 24.73 8.38 1.85
N ALA A 67 24.33 9.47 1.19
CA ALA A 67 24.23 10.79 1.80
C ALA A 67 22.98 10.95 2.69
N ASP A 68 21.87 10.32 2.31
CA ASP A 68 20.62 10.25 3.07
C ASP A 68 20.06 8.82 3.04
N PRO A 69 20.40 7.97 4.03
CA PRO A 69 19.90 6.60 4.11
C PRO A 69 18.38 6.48 4.29
N SER A 70 17.68 7.58 4.60
CA SER A 70 16.22 7.60 4.73
C SER A 70 15.50 7.93 3.42
N ASP A 71 16.25 8.40 2.40
CA ASP A 71 15.70 8.70 1.09
C ASP A 71 15.20 7.42 0.40
N SER A 72 13.96 7.46 -0.07
CA SER A 72 13.32 6.36 -0.81
C SER A 72 12.83 6.80 -2.20
N THR A 73 13.21 8.00 -2.64
CA THR A 73 12.68 8.64 -3.85
C THR A 73 13.04 7.87 -5.12
N GLY A 74 14.18 7.19 -5.16
CA GLY A 74 14.60 6.37 -6.30
C GLY A 74 13.87 5.03 -6.43
N ALA A 75 13.14 4.58 -5.39
CA ALA A 75 12.52 3.27 -5.40
C ALA A 75 11.41 3.13 -6.47
N ARG A 76 10.53 4.14 -6.59
CA ARG A 76 9.45 4.13 -7.58
C ARG A 76 9.98 4.29 -9.02
N PRO A 77 10.85 5.26 -9.34
CA PRO A 77 11.41 5.41 -10.69
C PRO A 77 12.13 4.16 -11.20
N LEU A 78 12.92 3.49 -10.36
CA LEU A 78 13.55 2.22 -10.72
C LEU A 78 12.50 1.14 -11.03
N TRP A 79 11.47 1.04 -10.19
CA TRP A 79 10.38 0.10 -10.43
C TRP A 79 9.71 0.33 -11.79
N GLU A 80 9.35 1.59 -12.09
CA GLU A 80 8.69 1.99 -13.34
C GLU A 80 9.61 1.79 -14.54
N ALA A 81 10.91 2.02 -14.41
CA ALA A 81 11.89 1.70 -15.44
C ALA A 81 11.93 0.19 -15.74
N GLY A 82 12.03 -0.65 -14.70
CA GLY A 82 11.98 -2.11 -14.87
C GLY A 82 10.67 -2.58 -15.49
N TRP A 83 9.54 -1.97 -15.10
CA TRP A 83 8.22 -2.28 -15.67
C TRP A 83 8.14 -1.95 -17.17
N ARG A 84 8.65 -0.79 -17.60
CA ARG A 84 8.73 -0.43 -19.03
C ARG A 84 9.54 -1.46 -19.82
N GLU A 85 10.69 -1.88 -19.30
CA GLU A 85 11.54 -2.89 -19.92
C GLU A 85 10.85 -4.26 -20.01
N TYR A 86 10.13 -4.66 -18.95
CA TYR A 86 9.34 -5.89 -18.90
C TYR A 86 8.20 -5.91 -19.93
N LEU A 87 7.48 -4.79 -20.05
CA LEU A 87 6.43 -4.64 -21.07
C LEU A 87 7.01 -4.68 -22.48
N ALA A 88 8.21 -4.14 -22.68
CA ALA A 88 8.93 -4.17 -23.96
C ALA A 88 9.62 -5.51 -24.27
N GLY A 89 9.52 -6.51 -23.37
CA GLY A 89 10.13 -7.83 -23.56
C GLY A 89 11.64 -7.90 -23.28
N ARG A 90 12.25 -6.81 -22.80
CA ARG A 90 13.67 -6.76 -22.41
C ARG A 90 13.85 -7.26 -20.98
N LEU A 91 13.57 -8.56 -20.79
CA LEU A 91 13.44 -9.19 -19.48
C LEU A 91 14.74 -9.17 -18.66
N GLU A 92 15.91 -9.35 -19.28
CA GLU A 92 17.21 -9.23 -18.59
C GLU A 92 17.40 -7.84 -17.99
N THR A 93 17.11 -6.80 -18.77
CA THR A 93 17.25 -5.42 -18.34
C THR A 93 16.29 -5.12 -17.20
N ALA A 94 15.04 -5.60 -17.28
CA ALA A 94 14.05 -5.46 -16.22
C ALA A 94 14.51 -6.11 -14.90
N ILE A 95 14.95 -7.38 -14.95
CA ILE A 95 15.51 -8.12 -13.80
C ILE A 95 16.65 -7.34 -13.18
N GLY A 96 17.58 -6.87 -14.01
CA GLY A 96 18.70 -6.08 -13.57
C GLY A 96 18.28 -4.80 -12.83
N ILE A 97 17.33 -4.03 -13.37
CA ILE A 97 16.85 -2.79 -12.73
C ILE A 97 16.19 -3.09 -11.38
N TRP A 98 15.35 -4.11 -11.30
CA TRP A 98 14.68 -4.47 -10.03
C TRP A 98 15.65 -5.06 -9.00
N ARG A 99 16.75 -5.70 -9.43
CA ARG A 99 17.84 -6.09 -8.52
C ARG A 99 18.51 -4.87 -7.89
N ASP A 100 18.87 -3.87 -8.69
CA ASP A 100 19.48 -2.62 -8.19
C ASP A 100 18.52 -1.90 -7.23
N GLN A 101 17.23 -1.91 -7.56
CA GLN A 101 16.18 -1.38 -6.70
C GLN A 101 16.13 -2.08 -5.33
N ALA A 102 16.16 -3.41 -5.32
CA ALA A 102 16.11 -4.19 -4.10
C ALA A 102 17.36 -4.00 -3.23
N GLU A 103 18.53 -3.82 -3.85
CA GLU A 103 19.79 -3.52 -3.17
C GLU A 103 19.76 -2.12 -2.52
N LEU A 104 19.32 -1.10 -3.27
CA LEU A 104 19.32 0.29 -2.80
C LEU A 104 18.18 0.59 -1.82
N TYR A 105 17.01 -0.04 -2.00
CA TYR A 105 15.79 0.28 -1.27
C TYR A 105 15.11 -0.96 -0.66
N PRO A 106 15.82 -1.80 0.13
CA PRO A 106 15.28 -3.08 0.60
C PRO A 106 13.99 -2.97 1.43
N LYS A 107 13.78 -1.83 2.11
CA LYS A 107 12.59 -1.58 2.95
C LYS A 107 11.45 -0.89 2.20
N SER A 108 11.61 -0.56 0.92
CA SER A 108 10.58 0.15 0.15
C SER A 108 9.41 -0.78 -0.21
N PRO A 109 8.15 -0.30 -0.15
CA PRO A 109 7.00 -1.04 -0.67
C PRO A 109 7.14 -1.45 -2.14
N TRP A 110 7.89 -0.69 -2.94
CA TRP A 110 8.12 -0.97 -4.35
C TRP A 110 9.05 -2.17 -4.59
N THR A 111 9.94 -2.47 -3.64
CA THR A 111 10.87 -3.60 -3.72
C THR A 111 10.11 -4.91 -3.68
N ARG A 112 9.05 -5.00 -2.87
CA ARG A 112 8.18 -6.18 -2.83
C ARG A 112 7.57 -6.49 -4.19
N SER A 113 7.12 -5.46 -4.91
CA SER A 113 6.63 -5.60 -6.29
C SER A 113 7.75 -5.97 -7.27
N GLY A 114 8.91 -5.30 -7.19
CA GLY A 114 10.06 -5.57 -8.06
C GLY A 114 10.59 -7.00 -7.96
N LEU A 115 10.61 -7.58 -6.75
CA LEU A 115 10.97 -8.98 -6.52
C LEU A 115 9.98 -9.95 -7.20
N TYR A 116 8.68 -9.66 -7.09
CA TYR A 116 7.65 -10.45 -7.77
C TYR A 116 7.77 -10.38 -9.28
N TRP A 117 7.95 -9.19 -9.84
CA TRP A 117 8.09 -9.04 -11.28
C TRP A 117 9.42 -9.56 -11.83
N THR A 118 10.48 -9.58 -11.01
CA THR A 118 11.71 -10.33 -11.29
C THR A 118 11.41 -11.83 -11.45
N ALA A 119 10.63 -12.43 -10.53
CA ALA A 119 10.22 -13.83 -10.65
C ALA A 119 9.40 -14.07 -11.94
N ARG A 120 8.44 -13.18 -12.24
CA ARG A 120 7.66 -13.20 -13.49
C ARG A 120 8.52 -13.08 -14.75
N ALA A 121 9.59 -12.29 -14.69
CA ALA A 121 10.52 -12.15 -15.80
C ALA A 121 11.32 -13.43 -16.04
N HIS A 122 11.78 -14.11 -14.98
CA HIS A 122 12.40 -15.43 -15.08
C HIS A 122 11.43 -16.48 -15.65
N ASP A 123 10.17 -16.48 -15.23
CA ASP A 123 9.11 -17.34 -15.79
C ASP A 123 8.95 -17.15 -17.30
N ARG A 124 8.86 -15.90 -17.76
CA ARG A 124 8.75 -15.56 -19.19
C ARG A 124 10.01 -15.87 -20.00
N ARG A 125 11.15 -16.06 -19.34
CA ARG A 125 12.41 -16.53 -19.93
C ARG A 125 12.56 -18.05 -19.89
N HIS A 126 11.57 -18.78 -19.38
CA HIS A 126 11.60 -20.23 -19.18
C HIS A 126 12.68 -20.69 -18.18
N GLU A 127 13.06 -19.84 -17.23
CA GLU A 127 14.04 -20.13 -16.18
C GLU A 127 13.33 -20.64 -14.90
N SER A 128 12.61 -21.76 -15.03
CA SER A 128 11.63 -22.23 -14.05
C SER A 128 12.19 -22.43 -12.64
N ASP A 129 13.42 -22.95 -12.48
CA ASP A 129 14.02 -23.16 -11.16
C ASP A 129 14.33 -21.85 -10.44
N THR A 130 14.77 -20.83 -11.19
CA THR A 130 15.05 -19.50 -10.65
C THR A 130 13.76 -18.78 -10.29
N ALA A 131 12.75 -18.84 -11.17
CA ALA A 131 11.44 -18.27 -10.90
C ALA A 131 10.77 -18.92 -9.69
N ARG A 132 10.78 -20.26 -9.60
CA ARG A 132 10.24 -21.02 -8.46
C ARG A 132 10.89 -20.61 -7.14
N ARG A 133 12.22 -20.50 -7.10
CA ARG A 133 12.93 -20.01 -5.89
C ARG A 133 12.53 -18.59 -5.52
N ALA A 134 12.40 -17.71 -6.50
CA ALA A 134 11.97 -16.33 -6.27
C ALA A 134 10.52 -16.27 -5.73
N TYR A 135 9.59 -17.07 -6.27
CA TYR A 135 8.24 -17.17 -5.72
C TYR A 135 8.21 -17.72 -4.31
N LEU A 136 8.99 -18.77 -4.01
CA LEU A 136 9.07 -19.32 -2.66
C LEU A 136 9.56 -18.28 -1.65
N ALA A 137 10.56 -17.46 -2.01
CA ALA A 137 11.02 -16.37 -1.16
C ALA A 137 9.94 -15.30 -0.92
N ILE A 138 9.08 -15.05 -1.90
CA ILE A 138 7.95 -14.10 -1.75
C ILE A 138 6.89 -14.69 -0.82
N VAL A 139 6.50 -15.96 -1.02
CA VAL A 139 5.46 -16.63 -0.22
C VAL A 139 5.93 -16.89 1.22
N ALA A 140 7.22 -17.11 1.44
CA ALA A 140 7.77 -17.30 2.79
C ALA A 140 7.58 -16.07 3.70
N SER A 141 7.29 -14.90 3.13
CA SER A 141 6.90 -13.73 3.93
C SER A 141 5.61 -13.99 4.69
N SER A 142 5.53 -13.41 5.87
CA SER A 142 4.55 -13.77 6.87
C SER A 142 3.19 -13.08 6.75
N THR A 143 3.03 -12.13 5.82
CA THR A 143 1.74 -11.52 5.47
C THR A 143 1.44 -11.82 4.00
N ALA A 144 0.30 -12.44 3.71
CA ALA A 144 -0.13 -12.80 2.36
C ALA A 144 -0.68 -11.57 1.61
N ASP A 145 0.23 -10.68 1.23
CA ASP A 145 -0.02 -9.56 0.35
C ASP A 145 -0.41 -10.01 -1.06
N PHE A 146 -0.77 -9.05 -1.91
CA PHE A 146 -1.12 -9.32 -3.31
C PHE A 146 -0.07 -10.17 -4.03
N TYR A 147 1.21 -9.85 -3.88
CA TYR A 147 2.29 -10.55 -4.55
C TYR A 147 2.53 -11.96 -4.01
N ALA A 148 2.41 -12.19 -2.70
CA ALA A 148 2.44 -13.52 -2.10
C ALA A 148 1.32 -14.41 -2.65
N ARG A 149 0.09 -13.88 -2.75
CA ARG A 149 -1.05 -14.62 -3.32
C ARG A 149 -0.80 -15.00 -4.77
N GLN A 150 -0.33 -14.05 -5.58
CA GLN A 150 -0.04 -14.28 -6.99
C GLN A 150 1.16 -15.22 -7.21
N ALA A 151 2.15 -15.20 -6.31
CA ALA A 151 3.27 -16.13 -6.30
C ALA A 151 2.81 -17.55 -5.90
N ALA A 152 1.96 -17.68 -4.89
CA ALA A 152 1.41 -18.96 -4.46
C ALA A 152 0.60 -19.65 -5.56
N LEU A 153 -0.22 -18.90 -6.31
CA LEU A 153 -0.96 -19.43 -7.47
C LEU A 153 -0.04 -20.03 -8.54
N ARG A 154 1.17 -19.49 -8.71
CA ARG A 154 2.16 -19.97 -9.69
C ARG A 154 2.96 -21.18 -9.20
N LEU A 155 2.98 -21.42 -7.90
CA LEU A 155 3.71 -22.52 -7.29
C LEU A 155 2.95 -23.85 -7.28
N ALA A 156 1.64 -23.85 -7.58
CA ALA A 156 0.76 -25.03 -7.68
C ALA A 156 1.00 -26.08 -6.57
N ASP A 157 0.49 -25.78 -5.36
CA ASP A 157 0.57 -26.62 -4.15
C ASP A 157 1.96 -26.81 -3.51
N ALA A 158 2.98 -26.04 -3.91
CA ALA A 158 4.23 -26.04 -3.16
C ALA A 158 4.04 -25.40 -1.78
N THR A 159 4.19 -26.19 -0.72
CA THR A 159 4.30 -25.69 0.65
C THR A 159 5.59 -24.89 0.78
N ALA A 160 5.49 -23.57 0.85
CA ALA A 160 6.61 -22.74 1.24
C ALA A 160 6.89 -22.94 2.73
N THR A 161 8.14 -23.24 3.09
CA THR A 161 8.57 -23.14 4.48
C THR A 161 8.55 -21.67 4.86
N THR A 162 7.76 -21.32 5.87
CA THR A 162 7.70 -19.97 6.42
C THR A 162 9.10 -19.53 6.84
N THR A 163 9.58 -18.41 6.31
CA THR A 163 10.80 -17.80 6.86
C THR A 163 10.52 -17.28 8.27
N PRO A 164 11.50 -17.33 9.18
CA PRO A 164 11.34 -16.76 10.51
C PRO A 164 10.89 -15.31 10.40
N THR A 165 9.79 -14.98 11.08
CA THR A 165 9.35 -13.60 11.21
C THR A 165 10.48 -12.80 11.86
N PRO A 166 10.91 -11.67 11.26
CA PRO A 166 11.91 -10.82 11.90
C PRO A 166 11.40 -10.41 13.28
N ALA A 167 12.30 -10.40 14.27
CA ALA A 167 11.93 -10.01 15.63
C ALA A 167 11.23 -8.64 15.61
N PRO A 168 10.09 -8.50 16.30
CA PRO A 168 9.40 -7.23 16.34
C PRO A 168 10.30 -6.19 17.00
N GLU A 169 10.28 -4.97 16.48
CA GLU A 169 10.95 -3.87 17.15
C GLU A 169 10.26 -3.55 18.49
N PRO A 170 11.01 -3.03 19.49
CA PRO A 170 10.41 -2.58 20.72
C PRO A 170 9.56 -1.33 20.53
N TRP A 171 8.66 -1.06 21.48
CA TRP A 171 7.95 0.20 21.53
C TRP A 171 8.95 1.36 21.72
N PRO A 172 8.80 2.49 21.01
CA PRO A 172 9.71 3.62 21.15
C PRO A 172 9.63 4.24 22.55
N GLU A 173 10.76 4.29 23.25
CA GLU A 173 10.87 4.89 24.59
C GLU A 173 11.35 6.34 24.50
N ASP A 174 10.75 7.20 25.33
CA ASP A 174 11.18 8.58 25.53
C ASP A 174 11.02 8.94 27.02
N PRO A 175 12.10 9.24 27.75
CA PRO A 175 12.03 9.64 29.16
C PRO A 175 11.11 10.83 29.42
N THR A 176 10.98 11.75 28.44
CA THR A 176 10.07 12.90 28.51
C THR A 176 8.62 12.44 28.62
N LEU A 177 8.28 11.30 28.02
CA LEU A 177 6.92 10.75 27.96
C LEU A 177 6.71 9.56 28.90
N ALA A 178 7.70 9.21 29.73
CA ALA A 178 7.64 8.04 30.60
C ALA A 178 6.42 8.05 31.54
N ARG A 179 6.07 9.24 32.08
CA ARG A 179 4.89 9.37 32.94
C ARG A 179 3.58 9.27 32.17
N VAL A 180 3.52 9.74 30.92
CA VAL A 180 2.37 9.51 30.02
C VAL A 180 2.15 8.00 29.82
N ARG A 181 3.22 7.25 29.52
CA ARG A 181 3.17 5.79 29.38
C ARG A 181 2.64 5.13 30.65
N LEU A 182 3.23 5.47 31.81
CA LEU A 182 2.80 4.93 33.10
C LEU A 182 1.32 5.21 33.41
N LEU A 183 0.86 6.44 33.19
CA LEU A 183 -0.54 6.80 33.39
C LEU A 183 -1.46 5.98 32.48
N THR A 184 -1.07 5.77 31.23
CA THR A 184 -1.84 4.97 30.27
C THR A 184 -1.89 3.48 30.66
N ASP A 185 -0.75 2.92 31.10
CA ASP A 185 -0.65 1.53 31.57
C ASP A 185 -1.50 1.30 32.86
N LEU A 186 -1.64 2.33 33.70
CA LEU A 186 -2.53 2.34 34.87
C LEU A 186 -4.01 2.60 34.54
N GLY A 187 -4.34 2.84 33.27
CA GLY A 187 -5.70 3.18 32.82
C GLY A 187 -6.17 4.58 33.21
N LEU A 188 -5.25 5.47 33.57
CA LEU A 188 -5.53 6.87 33.88
C LEU A 188 -5.49 7.72 32.59
N ASP A 189 -6.41 7.42 31.67
CA ASP A 189 -6.40 7.92 30.29
C ASP A 189 -6.58 9.45 30.19
N GLY A 190 -7.42 10.05 31.04
CA GLY A 190 -7.63 11.51 31.10
C GLY A 190 -6.38 12.28 31.52
N PRO A 191 -5.75 11.94 32.67
CA PRO A 191 -4.44 12.48 33.05
C PRO A 191 -3.35 12.22 32.01
N ALA A 192 -3.28 11.02 31.44
CA ALA A 192 -2.31 10.68 30.40
C ALA A 192 -2.46 11.60 29.18
N ARG A 193 -3.70 11.84 28.73
CA ARG A 193 -4.00 12.75 27.62
C ARG A 193 -3.54 14.18 27.91
N THR A 194 -3.91 14.70 29.07
CA THR A 194 -3.56 16.06 29.48
C THR A 194 -2.05 16.26 29.49
N GLU A 195 -1.33 15.28 30.02
CA GLU A 195 0.12 15.34 30.10
C GLU A 195 0.80 15.17 28.73
N LEU A 196 0.28 14.28 27.89
CA LEU A 196 0.74 14.12 26.52
C LEU A 196 0.63 15.41 25.73
N ASP A 197 -0.49 16.14 25.83
CA ASP A 197 -0.70 17.40 25.12
C ASP A 197 0.34 18.47 25.54
N LEU A 198 0.80 18.44 26.79
CA LEU A 198 1.84 19.36 27.31
C LEU A 198 3.27 18.98 26.89
N LEU A 199 3.53 17.68 26.74
CA LEU A 199 4.88 17.15 26.52
C LEU A 199 5.17 16.79 25.06
N ALA A 200 4.14 16.58 24.23
CA ALA A 200 4.27 16.26 22.81
C ALA A 200 5.20 17.21 22.02
N PRO A 201 5.23 18.54 22.27
CA PRO A 201 6.18 19.42 21.57
C PRO A 201 7.65 19.19 21.94
N ARG A 202 7.92 18.55 23.08
CA ARG A 202 9.26 18.28 23.61
C ARG A 202 9.71 16.83 23.42
N GLY A 203 8.76 15.93 23.18
CA GLY A 203 9.02 14.51 22.99
C GLY A 203 9.60 14.18 21.61
N GLU A 204 10.23 13.03 21.52
CA GLU A 204 10.64 12.43 20.25
C GLU A 204 9.40 12.16 19.40
N ARG A 205 9.47 12.47 18.10
CA ARG A 205 8.29 12.51 17.21
C ARG A 205 7.59 11.17 17.12
N ARG A 206 8.35 10.08 17.00
CA ARG A 206 7.85 8.72 16.84
C ARG A 206 7.24 8.20 18.15
N ALA A 207 7.90 8.41 19.29
CA ALA A 207 7.40 8.06 20.62
C ALA A 207 6.11 8.84 20.95
N THR A 208 6.08 10.14 20.63
CA THR A 208 4.90 10.98 20.77
C THR A 208 3.73 10.44 19.94
N ALA A 209 3.97 10.11 18.66
CA ALA A 209 2.95 9.53 17.79
C ALA A 209 2.43 8.19 18.35
N ALA A 210 3.32 7.31 18.80
CA ALA A 210 2.95 6.00 19.33
C ALA A 210 2.07 6.12 20.58
N LEU A 211 2.44 6.98 21.54
CA LEU A 211 1.64 7.21 22.74
C LEU A 211 0.32 7.95 22.45
N THR A 212 0.32 8.89 21.51
CA THR A 212 -0.92 9.54 21.06
C THR A 212 -1.90 8.52 20.49
N ALA A 213 -1.42 7.59 19.67
CA ALA A 213 -2.22 6.48 19.17
C ALA A 213 -2.84 5.63 20.28
N LEU A 214 -2.06 5.24 21.28
CA LEU A 214 -2.53 4.42 22.40
C LEU A 214 -3.63 5.14 23.20
N VAL A 215 -3.41 6.41 23.57
CA VAL A 215 -4.40 7.22 24.31
C VAL A 215 -5.69 7.39 23.50
N LEU A 216 -5.58 7.66 22.19
CA LEU A 216 -6.75 7.82 21.31
C LEU A 216 -7.55 6.51 21.18
N ALA A 217 -6.88 5.37 21.03
CA ALA A 217 -7.56 4.07 20.95
C ALA A 217 -8.36 3.78 22.22
N ARG A 218 -7.77 4.02 23.39
CA ARG A 218 -8.43 3.80 24.69
C ARG A 218 -9.59 4.77 24.94
N SER A 219 -9.53 5.95 24.33
CA SER A 219 -10.60 6.94 24.37
C SER A 219 -11.72 6.69 23.34
N GLY A 220 -11.60 5.64 22.50
CA GLY A 220 -12.58 5.29 21.47
C GLY A 220 -12.46 6.09 20.16
N ASP A 221 -11.42 6.90 19.98
CA ASP A 221 -11.13 7.57 18.70
C ASP A 221 -10.25 6.68 17.82
N THR A 222 -10.85 5.57 17.36
CA THR A 222 -10.18 4.54 16.55
C THR A 222 -9.53 5.15 15.32
N ARG A 223 -10.25 5.97 14.55
CA ARG A 223 -9.74 6.52 13.29
C ARG A 223 -8.52 7.43 13.52
N ALA A 224 -8.54 8.27 14.56
CA ALA A 224 -7.37 9.08 14.88
C ALA A 224 -6.20 8.22 15.37
N SER A 225 -6.47 7.20 16.19
CA SER A 225 -5.45 6.25 16.62
C SER A 225 -4.75 5.57 15.43
N LEU A 226 -5.50 5.05 14.45
CA LEU A 226 -4.93 4.40 13.26
C LEU A 226 -3.98 5.33 12.47
N ARG A 227 -4.31 6.63 12.38
CA ARG A 227 -3.44 7.62 11.72
C ARG A 227 -2.13 7.81 12.47
N GLU A 228 -2.21 7.93 13.80
CA GLU A 228 -1.02 8.11 14.65
C GLU A 228 -0.16 6.85 14.70
N LEU A 229 -0.77 5.66 14.70
CA LEU A 229 -0.06 4.38 14.58
C LEU A 229 0.73 4.30 13.27
N LYS A 230 0.13 4.70 12.15
CA LYS A 230 0.82 4.76 10.85
C LYS A 230 1.96 5.76 10.82
N ARG A 231 1.86 6.86 11.57
CA ARG A 231 2.94 7.85 11.71
C ARG A 231 4.11 7.27 12.52
N ALA A 232 3.82 6.54 13.59
CA ALA A 232 4.83 5.91 14.44
C ALA A 232 5.46 4.64 13.84
N PHE A 233 4.66 3.87 13.09
CA PHE A 233 4.99 2.56 12.54
C PHE A 233 4.52 2.45 11.08
N PRO A 234 5.25 3.05 10.12
CA PRO A 234 4.86 3.09 8.72
C PRO A 234 4.67 1.71 8.07
N GLN A 235 5.30 0.67 8.63
CA GLN A 235 5.19 -0.71 8.15
C GLN A 235 3.85 -1.39 8.45
N LEU A 236 3.04 -0.88 9.38
CA LEU A 236 1.71 -1.43 9.68
C LEU A 236 0.88 -1.49 8.39
N GLY A 237 0.00 -2.48 8.21
CA GLY A 237 -0.81 -2.62 6.99
C GLY A 237 0.00 -2.78 5.68
N THR A 238 1.25 -3.24 5.78
CA THR A 238 2.09 -3.67 4.65
C THR A 238 2.59 -5.09 4.88
N ALA A 239 3.28 -5.68 3.91
CA ALA A 239 3.93 -6.98 4.07
C ALA A 239 4.99 -7.01 5.20
N LEU A 240 5.49 -5.85 5.64
CA LEU A 240 6.51 -5.71 6.69
C LEU A 240 5.93 -5.50 8.09
N GLN A 241 4.60 -5.49 8.24
CA GLN A 241 3.94 -5.14 9.50
C GLN A 241 4.38 -5.96 10.72
N GLN A 242 4.86 -7.19 10.52
CA GLN A 242 5.25 -8.06 11.62
C GLN A 242 6.52 -7.61 12.33
N SER A 243 7.29 -6.70 11.73
CA SER A 243 8.39 -6.05 12.43
C SER A 243 7.93 -4.95 13.39
N ALA A 244 6.64 -4.59 13.40
CA ALA A 244 6.10 -3.61 14.35
C ALA A 244 5.89 -4.22 15.75
N PRO A 245 5.83 -3.39 16.80
CA PRO A 245 5.54 -3.88 18.14
C PRO A 245 4.20 -4.62 18.21
N PRO A 246 4.07 -5.73 18.98
CA PRO A 246 2.81 -6.47 19.10
C PRO A 246 1.64 -5.61 19.60
N GLU A 247 1.90 -4.68 20.52
CA GLU A 247 0.91 -3.71 21.02
C GLU A 247 0.39 -2.80 19.89
N ALA A 248 1.29 -2.29 19.04
CA ALA A 248 0.93 -1.46 17.90
C ALA A 248 0.07 -2.24 16.90
N LEU A 249 0.41 -3.51 16.64
CA LEU A 249 -0.40 -4.39 15.80
C LEU A 249 -1.78 -4.66 16.41
N ALA A 250 -1.89 -4.81 17.73
CA ALA A 250 -3.18 -4.97 18.41
C ALA A 250 -4.09 -3.77 18.25
N LEU A 251 -3.55 -2.56 18.42
CA LEU A 251 -4.31 -1.33 18.25
C LEU A 251 -4.64 -1.06 16.78
N TYR A 252 -3.77 -1.47 15.86
CA TYR A 252 -3.97 -1.21 14.43
C TYR A 252 -5.09 -2.06 13.82
N TYR A 253 -5.43 -3.22 14.40
CA TYR A 253 -6.47 -4.10 13.88
C TYR A 253 -7.68 -4.20 14.82
N PRO A 254 -8.45 -3.12 15.03
CA PRO A 254 -9.60 -3.12 15.94
C PRO A 254 -10.73 -4.01 15.42
N LEU A 255 -11.57 -4.51 16.34
CA LEU A 255 -12.78 -5.28 16.07
C LEU A 255 -14.06 -4.46 16.29
N ASP A 256 -14.00 -3.15 16.04
CA ASP A 256 -15.17 -2.28 16.15
C ASP A 256 -16.30 -2.77 15.23
N TYR A 257 -17.54 -2.72 15.72
CA TYR A 257 -18.74 -3.23 15.04
C TYR A 257 -18.71 -4.72 14.70
N HIS A 258 -17.97 -5.53 15.46
CA HIS A 258 -17.78 -6.97 15.21
C HIS A 258 -19.06 -7.74 14.86
N ALA A 259 -20.11 -7.62 15.68
CA ALA A 259 -21.37 -8.33 15.44
C ALA A 259 -22.03 -7.89 14.13
N THR A 260 -22.08 -6.58 13.87
CA THR A 260 -22.65 -6.00 12.65
C THR A 260 -21.90 -6.45 11.39
N ILE A 261 -20.57 -6.39 11.43
CA ILE A 261 -19.71 -6.78 10.31
C ILE A 261 -19.84 -8.27 10.01
N THR A 262 -19.72 -9.11 11.03
CA THR A 262 -19.78 -10.57 10.88
C THR A 262 -21.14 -11.03 10.38
N ALA A 263 -22.24 -10.49 10.91
CA ALA A 263 -23.58 -10.82 10.45
C ALA A 263 -23.82 -10.43 8.98
N ALA A 264 -23.38 -9.23 8.58
CA ALA A 264 -23.54 -8.76 7.20
C ALA A 264 -22.63 -9.51 6.21
N ALA A 265 -21.41 -9.87 6.63
CA ALA A 265 -20.47 -10.67 5.85
C ALA A 265 -21.06 -12.07 5.58
N LEU A 266 -21.54 -12.74 6.64
CA LEU A 266 -22.22 -14.04 6.54
C LEU A 266 -23.44 -13.99 5.63
N ALA A 267 -24.31 -12.98 5.79
CA ALA A 267 -25.52 -12.83 4.99
C ALA A 267 -25.25 -12.61 3.49
N ASN A 268 -24.02 -12.23 3.12
CA ASN A 268 -23.62 -11.99 1.73
C ASN A 268 -22.57 -12.97 1.23
N ASP A 269 -22.24 -14.04 1.96
CA ASP A 269 -21.21 -15.00 1.58
C ASP A 269 -19.88 -14.31 1.23
N ILE A 270 -19.43 -13.45 2.15
CA ILE A 270 -18.14 -12.75 2.09
C ILE A 270 -17.36 -13.12 3.35
N PRO A 271 -16.06 -13.46 3.27
CA PRO A 271 -15.24 -13.65 4.46
C PRO A 271 -15.23 -12.39 5.33
N ALA A 272 -15.55 -12.51 6.63
CA ALA A 272 -15.59 -11.35 7.53
C ALA A 272 -14.25 -10.58 7.58
N PRO A 273 -13.05 -11.22 7.57
CA PRO A 273 -11.78 -10.50 7.52
C PRO A 273 -11.66 -9.55 6.32
N LEU A 274 -12.26 -9.90 5.18
CA LEU A 274 -12.28 -9.03 4.00
C LEU A 274 -13.13 -7.78 4.23
N VAL A 275 -14.29 -7.91 4.86
CA VAL A 275 -15.16 -6.76 5.19
C VAL A 275 -14.51 -5.85 6.23
N PHE A 276 -13.85 -6.42 7.24
CA PHE A 276 -13.02 -5.65 8.18
C PHE A 276 -11.91 -4.88 7.45
N GLY A 277 -11.18 -5.54 6.56
CA GLY A 277 -10.12 -4.90 5.76
C GLY A 277 -10.64 -3.75 4.89
N MET A 278 -11.82 -3.91 4.29
CA MET A 278 -12.51 -2.84 3.56
C MET A 278 -12.85 -1.66 4.47
N ILE A 279 -13.55 -1.88 5.59
CA ILE A 279 -13.96 -0.79 6.52
C ILE A 279 -12.75 -0.07 7.10
N HIS A 280 -11.70 -0.82 7.44
CA HIS A 280 -10.44 -0.26 7.91
C HIS A 280 -9.86 0.73 6.87
N GLN A 281 -9.83 0.36 5.58
CA GLN A 281 -9.33 1.22 4.52
C GLN A 281 -10.30 2.37 4.18
N GLU A 282 -11.60 2.16 4.25
CA GLU A 282 -12.62 3.12 3.82
C GLU A 282 -12.84 4.24 4.84
N SER A 283 -13.06 3.87 6.11
CA SER A 283 -13.41 4.84 7.16
C SER A 283 -12.46 4.83 8.34
N GLY A 284 -11.63 3.79 8.49
CA GLY A 284 -10.91 3.55 9.73
C GLY A 284 -11.88 3.40 10.92
N PHE A 285 -13.01 2.72 10.68
CA PHE A 285 -14.10 2.47 11.64
C PHE A 285 -14.90 3.70 12.10
N ASP A 286 -14.74 4.83 11.44
CA ASP A 286 -15.57 6.03 11.69
C ASP A 286 -16.91 5.93 10.94
N ALA A 287 -17.99 5.67 11.67
CA ALA A 287 -19.34 5.59 11.09
C ALA A 287 -19.85 6.95 10.58
N ALA A 288 -19.30 8.07 11.09
CA ALA A 288 -19.65 9.41 10.62
C ALA A 288 -18.78 9.86 9.43
N ALA A 289 -17.83 9.03 8.96
CA ALA A 289 -16.89 9.40 7.91
C ALA A 289 -17.58 9.91 6.64
N ARG A 290 -17.07 11.02 6.10
CA ARG A 290 -17.50 11.60 4.82
C ARG A 290 -16.28 11.92 3.97
N SER A 291 -16.23 11.40 2.74
CA SER A 291 -15.18 11.78 1.79
C SER A 291 -15.47 13.13 1.14
N HIS A 292 -14.45 13.73 0.52
CA HIS A 292 -14.61 14.95 -0.27
C HIS A 292 -15.58 14.78 -1.45
N ALA A 293 -15.60 13.59 -2.06
CA ALA A 293 -16.53 13.24 -3.12
C ALA A 293 -17.97 12.95 -2.61
N GLY A 294 -18.16 12.88 -1.29
CA GLY A 294 -19.47 12.69 -0.68
C GLY A 294 -19.83 11.23 -0.33
N ALA A 295 -18.88 10.31 -0.41
CA ALA A 295 -19.04 8.95 0.12
C ALA A 295 -19.23 8.98 1.65
N ARG A 296 -20.02 8.06 2.21
CA ARG A 296 -20.42 8.11 3.62
C ARG A 296 -20.38 6.77 4.34
N GLY A 297 -20.09 6.82 5.65
CA GLY A 297 -20.21 5.70 6.55
C GLY A 297 -19.03 4.75 6.56
N LEU A 298 -19.20 3.62 7.24
CA LEU A 298 -18.18 2.60 7.43
C LEU A 298 -17.65 2.02 6.12
N MET A 299 -18.53 1.82 5.13
CA MET A 299 -18.15 1.25 3.84
C MET A 299 -18.05 2.30 2.72
N GLN A 300 -18.04 3.60 3.07
CA GLN A 300 -17.90 4.73 2.15
C GLN A 300 -18.73 4.59 0.86
N LEU A 301 -20.04 4.39 1.02
CA LEU A 301 -20.93 4.35 -0.15
C LEU A 301 -21.23 5.75 -0.65
N MET A 302 -21.18 5.92 -1.97
CA MET A 302 -21.75 7.09 -2.63
C MET A 302 -23.28 7.11 -2.45
N PRO A 303 -23.92 8.27 -2.23
CA PRO A 303 -25.37 8.35 -2.04
C PRO A 303 -26.18 7.73 -3.19
N ALA A 304 -25.72 7.89 -4.44
CA ALA A 304 -26.38 7.28 -5.59
C ALA A 304 -26.35 5.74 -5.52
N THR A 305 -25.19 5.16 -5.22
CA THR A 305 -24.99 3.72 -5.02
C THR A 305 -25.82 3.20 -3.85
N GLY A 306 -25.80 3.90 -2.71
CA GLY A 306 -26.59 3.52 -1.54
C GLY A 306 -28.09 3.49 -1.85
N ARG A 307 -28.61 4.48 -2.59
CA ARG A 307 -30.01 4.54 -2.99
C ARG A 307 -30.40 3.37 -3.89
N GLU A 308 -29.55 3.06 -4.86
CA GLU A 308 -29.77 1.94 -5.77
C GLU A 308 -29.82 0.60 -5.01
N VAL A 309 -28.85 0.35 -4.13
CA VAL A 309 -28.77 -0.90 -3.36
C VAL A 309 -29.94 -0.99 -2.36
N ALA A 310 -30.28 0.11 -1.70
CA ALA A 310 -31.45 0.16 -0.80
C ALA A 310 -32.75 -0.17 -1.54
N GLY A 311 -32.95 0.40 -2.74
CA GLY A 311 -34.11 0.10 -3.58
C GLY A 311 -34.19 -1.38 -3.96
N ARG A 312 -33.07 -2.00 -4.37
CA ARG A 312 -33.00 -3.44 -4.67
C ARG A 312 -33.29 -4.34 -3.46
N LEU A 313 -33.05 -3.83 -2.25
CA LEU A 313 -33.34 -4.54 -1.00
C LEU A 313 -34.72 -4.21 -0.41
N GLY A 314 -35.49 -3.31 -1.04
CA GLY A 314 -36.78 -2.85 -0.51
C GLY A 314 -36.64 -2.03 0.79
N LEU A 315 -35.49 -1.40 1.04
CA LEU A 315 -35.21 -0.64 2.25
C LEU A 315 -35.54 0.86 2.07
N PRO A 316 -36.03 1.54 3.12
CA PRO A 316 -36.28 2.97 3.04
C PRO A 316 -34.99 3.75 2.92
N TRP A 317 -34.92 4.64 1.93
CA TRP A 317 -33.72 5.41 1.64
C TRP A 317 -33.71 6.79 2.32
N SER A 318 -32.59 7.10 2.98
CA SER A 318 -32.18 8.47 3.28
C SER A 318 -30.65 8.51 3.32
N THR A 319 -30.05 9.57 2.77
CA THR A 319 -28.59 9.74 2.73
C THR A 319 -27.98 9.82 4.14
N SER A 320 -28.70 10.30 5.15
CA SER A 320 -28.19 10.36 6.53
C SER A 320 -28.02 8.98 7.15
N ARG A 321 -28.81 7.98 6.73
CA ARG A 321 -28.71 6.60 7.22
C ARG A 321 -27.41 5.92 6.83
N LEU A 322 -26.67 6.44 5.86
CA LEU A 322 -25.34 5.89 5.56
C LEU A 322 -24.35 6.05 6.73
N SER A 323 -24.63 6.92 7.71
CA SER A 323 -23.85 7.03 8.94
C SER A 323 -24.32 6.09 10.06
N ASP A 324 -25.43 5.38 9.86
CA ASP A 324 -25.82 4.28 10.75
C ASP A 324 -24.94 3.05 10.43
N PRO A 325 -24.20 2.48 11.40
CA PRO A 325 -23.29 1.37 11.16
C PRO A 325 -23.94 0.16 10.49
N GLU A 326 -25.09 -0.28 10.98
CA GLU A 326 -25.78 -1.46 10.46
C GLU A 326 -26.25 -1.24 9.03
N TYR A 327 -26.88 -0.10 8.76
CA TYR A 327 -27.33 0.26 7.42
C TYR A 327 -26.16 0.41 6.44
N SER A 328 -25.07 1.07 6.85
CA SER A 328 -23.87 1.26 6.04
C SER A 328 -23.25 -0.07 5.64
N VAL A 329 -23.02 -0.96 6.61
CA VAL A 329 -22.39 -2.26 6.38
C VAL A 329 -23.31 -3.19 5.58
N ARG A 330 -24.62 -3.19 5.87
CA ARG A 330 -25.60 -3.99 5.11
C ARG A 330 -25.64 -3.60 3.63
N LEU A 331 -25.68 -2.31 3.32
CA LEU A 331 -25.66 -1.86 1.93
C LEU A 331 -24.29 -2.10 1.27
N GLY A 332 -23.20 -1.83 1.99
CA GLY A 332 -21.85 -1.95 1.44
C GLY A 332 -21.47 -3.40 1.10
N THR A 333 -21.75 -4.33 2.01
CA THR A 333 -21.54 -5.77 1.76
C THR A 333 -22.43 -6.29 0.63
N ARG A 334 -23.69 -5.86 0.55
CA ARG A 334 -24.58 -6.20 -0.57
C ARG A 334 -24.04 -5.67 -1.90
N TYR A 335 -23.54 -4.44 -1.92
CA TYR A 335 -22.93 -3.85 -3.10
C TYR A 335 -21.67 -4.63 -3.51
N PHE A 336 -20.78 -4.93 -2.56
CA PHE A 336 -19.57 -5.70 -2.83
C PHE A 336 -19.87 -7.13 -3.33
N ARG A 337 -20.89 -7.81 -2.79
CA ARG A 337 -21.36 -9.11 -3.31
C ARG A 337 -21.77 -9.05 -4.77
N SER A 338 -22.36 -7.94 -5.21
CA SER A 338 -22.68 -7.74 -6.63
C SER A 338 -21.44 -7.55 -7.49
N MET A 339 -20.36 -6.95 -6.95
CA MET A 339 -19.07 -6.88 -7.63
C MET A 339 -18.45 -8.27 -7.75
N LEU A 340 -18.47 -9.08 -6.69
CA LEU A 340 -18.02 -10.48 -6.76
C LEU A 340 -18.78 -11.25 -7.84
N GLY A 341 -20.10 -11.08 -7.94
CA GLY A 341 -20.90 -11.69 -9.00
C GLY A 341 -20.55 -11.21 -10.41
N LEU A 342 -20.11 -9.96 -10.58
CA LEU A 342 -19.71 -9.41 -11.89
C LEU A 342 -18.36 -9.97 -12.39
N PHE A 343 -17.52 -10.46 -11.48
CA PHE A 343 -16.18 -10.97 -11.79
C PHE A 343 -16.00 -12.43 -11.37
N ASP A 344 -17.08 -13.23 -11.40
CA ASP A 344 -17.05 -14.68 -11.14
C ASP A 344 -16.34 -15.07 -9.83
N GLY A 345 -16.53 -14.26 -8.78
CA GLY A 345 -15.92 -14.46 -7.46
C GLY A 345 -14.48 -13.95 -7.34
N ASN A 346 -13.89 -13.36 -8.38
CA ASN A 346 -12.56 -12.78 -8.31
C ASN A 346 -12.54 -11.56 -7.38
N VAL A 347 -11.92 -11.73 -6.21
CA VAL A 347 -11.90 -10.72 -5.15
C VAL A 347 -11.12 -9.48 -5.57
N GLU A 348 -10.00 -9.62 -6.26
CA GLU A 348 -9.15 -8.50 -6.65
C GLU A 348 -9.82 -7.59 -7.68
N LEU A 349 -10.50 -8.16 -8.68
CA LEU A 349 -11.30 -7.38 -9.64
C LEU A 349 -12.53 -6.75 -8.96
N ALA A 350 -13.17 -7.46 -8.04
CA ALA A 350 -14.30 -6.92 -7.29
C ALA A 350 -13.90 -5.72 -6.41
N LEU A 351 -12.73 -5.79 -5.75
CA LEU A 351 -12.17 -4.67 -4.98
C LEU A 351 -11.80 -3.49 -5.89
N ALA A 352 -11.16 -3.77 -7.03
CA ALA A 352 -10.86 -2.73 -8.02
C ALA A 352 -12.14 -2.06 -8.52
N ALA A 353 -13.22 -2.82 -8.73
CA ALA A 353 -14.51 -2.32 -9.18
C ALA A 353 -15.26 -1.54 -8.10
N TYR A 354 -15.15 -1.95 -6.83
CA TYR A 354 -15.74 -1.24 -5.70
C TYR A 354 -15.21 0.20 -5.61
N ASN A 355 -13.88 0.38 -5.71
CA ASN A 355 -13.22 1.69 -5.68
C ASN A 355 -13.28 2.43 -7.03
N GLY A 356 -12.91 1.77 -8.13
CA GLY A 356 -12.73 2.37 -9.45
C GLY A 356 -14.00 2.43 -10.32
N GLY A 357 -15.09 1.83 -9.85
CA GLY A 357 -16.38 1.73 -10.53
C GLY A 357 -16.51 0.47 -11.40
N PRO A 358 -17.60 -0.31 -11.26
CA PRO A 358 -17.77 -1.62 -11.93
C PRO A 358 -17.74 -1.54 -13.45
N GLY A 359 -18.43 -0.57 -14.05
CA GLY A 359 -18.48 -0.42 -15.50
C GLY A 359 -17.10 -0.13 -16.10
N ARG A 360 -16.26 0.64 -15.39
CA ARG A 360 -14.91 0.97 -15.83
C ARG A 360 -14.00 -0.25 -15.78
N ILE A 361 -13.95 -0.94 -14.63
CA ILE A 361 -13.11 -2.13 -14.46
C ILE A 361 -13.55 -3.26 -15.38
N SER A 362 -14.85 -3.53 -15.51
CA SER A 362 -15.38 -4.55 -16.42
C SER A 362 -15.00 -4.27 -17.88
N ARG A 363 -15.09 -3.01 -18.33
CA ARG A 363 -14.67 -2.65 -19.69
C ARG A 363 -13.16 -2.84 -19.89
N LEU A 364 -12.34 -2.40 -18.93
CA LEU A 364 -10.89 -2.52 -19.02
C LEU A 364 -10.45 -3.99 -19.00
N TRP A 365 -11.05 -4.81 -18.13
CA TRP A 365 -10.77 -6.24 -18.06
C TRP A 365 -11.14 -6.96 -19.35
N ARG A 366 -12.33 -6.70 -19.90
CA ARG A 366 -12.73 -7.26 -21.21
C ARG A 366 -11.80 -6.81 -22.34
N ALA A 367 -11.34 -5.56 -22.33
CA ALA A 367 -10.40 -5.05 -23.33
C ALA A 367 -8.99 -5.66 -23.21
N ALA A 368 -8.61 -6.18 -22.05
CA ALA A 368 -7.35 -6.90 -21.86
C ALA A 368 -7.35 -8.27 -22.55
N GLY A 369 -8.53 -8.81 -22.87
CA GLY A 369 -8.70 -10.07 -23.60
C GLY A 369 -8.81 -11.31 -22.69
N PRO A 370 -9.17 -12.47 -23.25
CA PRO A 370 -9.37 -13.71 -22.49
C PRO A 370 -8.07 -14.26 -21.88
N ASP A 371 -6.92 -13.98 -22.49
CA ASP A 371 -5.60 -14.42 -22.02
C ASP A 371 -4.95 -13.41 -21.04
N ALA A 372 -5.72 -12.44 -20.56
CA ALA A 372 -5.23 -11.43 -19.64
C ALA A 372 -4.83 -12.07 -18.30
N GLU A 373 -3.59 -11.86 -17.89
CA GLU A 373 -3.14 -12.24 -16.57
C GLU A 373 -3.58 -11.19 -15.54
N LEU A 374 -4.30 -11.61 -14.49
CA LEU A 374 -4.86 -10.75 -13.46
C LEU A 374 -3.83 -9.80 -12.84
N ASP A 375 -2.65 -10.33 -12.52
CA ASP A 375 -1.59 -9.57 -11.89
C ASP A 375 -0.99 -8.51 -12.81
N ARG A 376 -0.78 -8.86 -14.09
CA ARG A 376 -0.33 -7.92 -15.12
C ARG A 376 -1.38 -6.83 -15.37
N PHE A 377 -2.65 -7.21 -15.41
CA PHE A 377 -3.76 -6.26 -15.57
C PHE A 377 -3.82 -5.26 -14.41
N LEU A 378 -3.82 -5.75 -13.17
CA LEU A 378 -3.90 -4.88 -11.99
C LEU A 378 -2.66 -4.01 -11.83
N GLU A 379 -1.47 -4.54 -12.13
CA GLU A 379 -0.24 -3.74 -12.07
C GLU A 379 -0.21 -2.65 -13.15
N GLY A 380 -0.65 -2.99 -14.37
CA GLY A 380 -0.76 -2.05 -15.49
C GLY A 380 -1.97 -1.11 -15.43
N LEU A 381 -2.82 -1.24 -14.42
CA LEU A 381 -4.02 -0.43 -14.29
C LEU A 381 -3.65 1.04 -14.03
N ALA A 382 -4.02 1.92 -14.96
CA ALA A 382 -3.77 3.37 -14.85
C ALA A 382 -4.51 4.03 -13.68
N LEU A 383 -5.52 3.37 -13.12
CA LEU A 383 -6.21 3.79 -11.89
C LEU A 383 -5.34 3.43 -10.68
N GLU A 384 -4.33 4.27 -10.40
CA GLU A 384 -3.37 4.02 -9.32
C GLU A 384 -4.05 3.83 -7.96
N GLU A 385 -5.09 4.63 -7.68
CA GLU A 385 -5.88 4.52 -6.46
C GLU A 385 -6.50 3.13 -6.32
N SER A 386 -7.18 2.63 -7.36
CA SER A 386 -7.82 1.32 -7.36
C SER A 386 -6.79 0.19 -7.26
N ARG A 387 -5.66 0.30 -7.96
CA ARG A 387 -4.55 -0.66 -7.84
C ARG A 387 -4.01 -0.73 -6.41
N ASN A 388 -3.81 0.41 -5.78
CA ASN A 388 -3.31 0.49 -4.40
C ASN A 388 -4.36 0.02 -3.39
N TYR A 389 -5.63 0.32 -3.63
CA TYR A 389 -6.77 -0.10 -2.82
C TYR A 389 -6.86 -1.63 -2.72
N VAL A 390 -6.75 -2.33 -3.86
CA VAL A 390 -6.71 -3.81 -3.89
C VAL A 390 -5.57 -4.34 -3.03
N LYS A 391 -4.33 -3.89 -3.29
CA LYS A 391 -3.14 -4.37 -2.59
C LYS A 391 -3.24 -4.16 -1.07
N ARG A 392 -3.78 -3.00 -0.64
CA ARG A 392 -3.95 -2.67 0.77
C ARG A 392 -5.00 -3.55 1.45
N ILE A 393 -6.17 -3.74 0.84
CA ILE A 393 -7.23 -4.53 1.46
C ILE A 393 -6.85 -6.01 1.56
N LEU A 394 -6.12 -6.56 0.58
CA LEU A 394 -5.64 -7.94 0.68
C LEU A 394 -4.69 -8.14 1.87
N VAL A 395 -3.83 -7.16 2.14
CA VAL A 395 -2.98 -7.17 3.34
C VAL A 395 -3.83 -7.06 4.60
N LEU A 396 -4.76 -6.11 4.67
CA LEU A 396 -5.60 -5.91 5.86
C LEU A 396 -6.46 -7.15 6.15
N ALA A 397 -7.09 -7.73 5.12
CA ALA A 397 -7.92 -8.91 5.23
C ALA A 397 -7.12 -10.13 5.70
N ASP A 398 -5.91 -10.31 5.18
CA ASP A 398 -5.01 -11.37 5.64
C ASP A 398 -4.61 -11.19 7.10
N SER A 399 -4.30 -9.97 7.51
CA SER A 399 -3.99 -9.65 8.90
C SER A 399 -5.15 -9.93 9.84
N TYR A 400 -6.38 -9.53 9.48
CA TYR A 400 -7.56 -9.83 10.27
C TYR A 400 -7.77 -11.35 10.40
N ARG A 401 -7.62 -12.09 9.30
CA ARG A 401 -7.74 -13.56 9.29
C ARG A 401 -6.68 -14.23 10.19
N SER A 402 -5.43 -13.80 10.09
CA SER A 402 -4.32 -14.35 10.89
C SER A 402 -4.48 -14.05 12.38
N ARG A 403 -4.96 -12.85 12.73
CA ARG A 403 -5.05 -12.38 14.12
C ARG A 403 -6.31 -12.86 14.83
N TYR A 404 -7.39 -13.07 14.08
CA TYR A 404 -8.69 -13.46 14.60
C TYR A 404 -9.22 -14.66 13.81
N PRO A 405 -8.72 -15.89 14.10
CA PRO A 405 -9.15 -17.10 13.41
C PRO A 405 -10.66 -17.38 13.50
N ASP A 406 -11.32 -16.87 14.54
CA ASP A 406 -12.76 -17.04 14.75
C ASP A 406 -13.62 -16.21 13.78
N LEU A 407 -13.03 -15.32 12.97
CA LEU A 407 -13.75 -14.53 11.96
C LEU A 407 -14.09 -15.33 10.68
N GLY A 408 -13.66 -16.59 10.57
CA GLY A 408 -13.88 -17.44 9.40
C GLY A 408 -12.62 -17.68 8.59
#